data_AF-A0A6L5YXU1-F1
#
_entry.id   AF-A0A6L5YXU1-F1
#
_cell.length_a   1.000
_cell.length_b   1.000
_cell.length_c   1.000
_cell.angle_alpha   90.00
_cell.angle_beta   90.00
_cell.angle_gamma   90.00
#
_symmetry.space_group_name_H-M   'P 1'
#
loop_
_entity.id
_entity.type
_entity.pdbx_description
1 polymer ?
#
loop_
_entity_poly.entity_id
_entity_poly.type
_entity_poly.pdbx_seq_one_letter_code
_entity_poly.pdbx_strand_id
1 'polypeptide(L)'
;MLASAGAARLLLSDENLIGTPREMVESQRLYPTAAARLAALAPLLAGHEVEVFVALRHHGQFARSVYGESLRGSLRRFVGPEEFRAGWLQGGPSWVPLLEAVRAAFPQARLAVWNFMEFKQDPQRFLNLVAGLDPAAGFDTAGASHRPSLSHDAIEALIAIGAAEGAEAMREAREAVARDHPRTDGNWQYRMWSVEQERAFNRAFRRDLTRIAELDERVRVVR
;
A
#
# COMPACT_ATOMS: atom_id res chain seq x y z
N MET A 1 -18.58 9.88 -1.98
CA MET A 1 -19.38 11.09 -1.67
C MET A 1 -18.53 11.93 -0.74
N LEU A 2 -18.44 13.25 -0.93
CA LEU A 2 -18.36 14.28 0.12
C LEU A 2 -17.86 15.60 -0.48
N ALA A 3 -18.79 16.47 -0.83
CA ALA A 3 -18.64 17.90 -0.59
C ALA A 3 -20.01 18.35 -0.11
N SER A 4 -20.17 18.57 1.20
CA SER A 4 -21.26 19.41 1.66
C SER A 4 -20.86 20.85 1.34
N ALA A 5 -21.81 21.66 0.87
CA ALA A 5 -21.59 23.09 0.72
C ALA A 5 -21.06 23.66 2.05
N GLY A 6 -19.88 24.30 2.02
CA GLY A 6 -19.26 24.95 3.18
C GLY A 6 -18.05 24.26 3.83
N ALA A 7 -17.57 23.11 3.33
CA ALA A 7 -16.35 22.50 3.86
C ALA A 7 -15.09 23.26 3.40
N ALA A 8 -14.27 23.74 4.34
CA ALA A 8 -13.01 24.44 4.06
C ALA A 8 -11.87 23.49 3.63
N ARG A 9 -12.01 22.18 3.88
CA ARG A 9 -11.06 21.13 3.50
C ARG A 9 -11.82 19.87 3.10
N LEU A 10 -11.35 19.22 2.04
CA LEU A 10 -11.82 17.91 1.58
C LEU A 10 -10.70 16.89 1.73
N LEU A 11 -10.97 15.79 2.43
CA LEU A 11 -10.06 14.65 2.50
C LEU A 11 -10.50 13.56 1.52
N LEU A 12 -9.64 13.23 0.57
CA LEU A 12 -9.79 12.08 -0.32
C LEU A 12 -8.83 10.97 0.11
N SER A 13 -9.35 9.83 0.53
CA SER A 13 -8.57 8.64 0.88
C SER A 13 -9.26 7.40 0.32
N ASP A 14 -8.55 6.68 -0.54
CA ASP A 14 -8.98 5.41 -1.12
C ASP A 14 -7.74 4.52 -1.32
N GLU A 15 -7.80 3.29 -0.83
CA GLU A 15 -6.68 2.34 -0.88
C GLU A 15 -6.24 1.99 -2.31
N ASN A 16 -7.15 2.13 -3.28
CA ASN A 16 -6.96 1.76 -4.67
C ASN A 16 -6.80 2.98 -5.59
N LEU A 17 -6.73 4.21 -5.06
CA LEU A 17 -6.65 5.45 -5.85
C LEU A 17 -5.49 5.42 -6.87
N ILE A 18 -4.35 4.85 -6.48
CA ILE A 18 -3.11 4.85 -7.27
C ILE A 18 -2.75 3.48 -7.88
N GLY A 19 -3.55 2.45 -7.61
CA GLY A 19 -3.32 1.10 -8.10
C GLY A 19 -3.89 0.05 -7.15
N THR A 20 -4.12 -1.15 -7.65
CA THR A 20 -4.62 -2.28 -6.87
C THR A 20 -3.52 -3.34 -6.66
N PRO A 21 -3.60 -4.17 -5.60
CA PRO A 21 -2.73 -5.34 -5.44
C PRO A 21 -2.73 -6.26 -6.66
N ARG A 22 -3.89 -6.45 -7.30
CA ARG A 22 -4.01 -7.23 -8.52
C ARG A 22 -3.12 -6.69 -9.64
N GLU A 23 -3.19 -5.39 -9.93
CA GLU A 23 -2.38 -4.81 -11.01
C GLU A 23 -0.89 -4.98 -10.73
N MET A 24 -0.47 -4.83 -9.47
CA MET A 24 0.93 -5.02 -9.09
C MET A 24 1.40 -6.47 -9.27
N VAL A 25 0.54 -7.44 -8.94
CA VAL A 25 0.86 -8.86 -9.09
C VAL A 25 0.86 -9.29 -10.56
N GLU A 26 -0.16 -8.89 -11.32
CA GLU A 26 -0.29 -9.26 -12.74
C GLU A 26 0.78 -8.60 -13.61
N SER A 27 1.17 -7.36 -13.31
CA SER A 27 2.22 -6.64 -14.06
C SER A 27 3.63 -6.87 -13.54
N GLN A 28 3.77 -7.44 -12.34
CA GLN A 28 5.04 -7.56 -11.60
C GLN A 28 5.75 -6.21 -11.38
N ARG A 29 5.00 -5.10 -11.35
CA ARG A 29 5.53 -3.74 -11.16
C ARG A 29 4.82 -3.04 -10.02
N LEU A 30 5.55 -2.21 -9.30
CA LEU A 30 5.00 -1.40 -8.21
C LEU A 30 4.19 -0.24 -8.80
N TYR A 31 2.90 -0.19 -8.51
CA TYR A 31 1.96 0.85 -8.94
C TYR A 31 2.06 1.24 -10.44
N PRO A 32 1.91 0.29 -11.37
CA PRO A 32 2.14 0.51 -12.80
C PRO A 32 1.21 1.56 -13.43
N THR A 33 0.03 1.79 -12.84
CA THR A 33 -1.02 2.66 -13.36
C THR A 33 -1.13 3.98 -12.60
N ALA A 34 -0.30 4.22 -11.58
CA ALA A 34 -0.39 5.41 -10.73
C ALA A 34 -0.29 6.71 -11.54
N ALA A 35 0.69 6.82 -12.43
CA ALA A 35 0.88 8.03 -13.23
C ALA A 35 -0.36 8.39 -14.05
N ALA A 36 -0.97 7.41 -14.73
CA ALA A 36 -2.17 7.62 -15.53
C ALA A 36 -3.38 8.02 -14.66
N ARG A 37 -3.55 7.38 -13.49
CA ARG A 37 -4.64 7.68 -12.56
C ARG A 37 -4.50 9.07 -11.95
N LEU A 38 -3.30 9.43 -11.51
CA LEU A 38 -3.02 10.75 -10.93
C LEU A 38 -3.19 11.86 -11.98
N ALA A 39 -2.76 11.62 -13.22
CA ALA A 39 -2.99 12.54 -14.33
C ALA A 39 -4.48 12.73 -14.64
N ALA A 40 -5.31 11.70 -14.51
CA ALA A 40 -6.76 11.80 -14.67
C ALA A 40 -7.44 12.52 -13.48
N LEU A 41 -6.89 12.39 -12.27
CA LEU A 41 -7.40 13.04 -11.07
C LEU A 41 -7.08 14.54 -11.03
N ALA A 42 -5.89 14.94 -11.49
CA ALA A 42 -5.38 16.30 -11.34
C ALA A 42 -6.33 17.41 -11.87
N PRO A 43 -6.95 17.29 -13.06
CA PRO A 43 -7.91 18.28 -13.56
C PRO A 43 -9.13 18.48 -12.66
N LEU A 44 -9.56 17.44 -11.94
CA LEU A 44 -10.72 17.51 -11.03
C LEU A 44 -10.43 18.34 -9.77
N LEU A 45 -9.15 18.55 -9.46
CA LEU A 45 -8.68 19.32 -8.31
C LEU A 45 -8.14 20.69 -8.73
N ALA A 46 -8.28 21.07 -10.00
CA ALA A 46 -7.80 22.35 -10.50
C ALA A 46 -8.47 23.53 -9.76
N GLY A 47 -7.66 24.51 -9.35
CA GLY A 47 -8.12 25.67 -8.59
C GLY A 47 -8.18 25.46 -7.07
N HIS A 48 -7.87 24.26 -6.57
CA HIS A 48 -7.75 23.98 -5.14
C HIS A 48 -6.29 23.90 -4.68
N GLU A 49 -6.02 24.26 -3.43
CA GLU A 49 -4.75 23.93 -2.78
C GLU A 49 -4.74 22.42 -2.48
N VAL A 50 -3.75 21.71 -3.04
CA VAL A 50 -3.63 20.26 -2.89
C VAL A 50 -2.49 19.93 -1.93
N GLU A 51 -2.77 19.05 -0.98
CA GLU A 51 -1.78 18.42 -0.11
C GLU A 51 -1.82 16.91 -0.35
N VAL A 52 -0.66 16.30 -0.60
CA VAL A 52 -0.55 14.86 -0.84
C VAL A 52 0.19 14.21 0.32
N PHE A 53 -0.39 13.15 0.86
CA PHE A 53 0.16 12.40 1.97
C PHE A 53 0.39 10.95 1.54
N VAL A 54 1.62 10.44 1.72
CA VAL A 54 1.98 9.07 1.31
C VAL A 54 2.69 8.33 2.44
N ALA A 55 2.09 7.24 2.89
CA ALA A 55 2.71 6.30 3.82
C ALA A 55 3.50 5.24 3.05
N LEU A 56 4.82 5.23 3.18
CA LEU A 56 5.69 4.24 2.57
C LEU A 56 5.93 3.06 3.50
N ARG A 57 6.09 1.87 2.93
CA ARG A 57 6.31 0.63 3.67
C ARG A 57 7.62 -0.02 3.28
N HIS A 58 8.20 -0.77 4.21
CA HIS A 58 9.32 -1.67 3.92
C HIS A 58 8.96 -2.59 2.74
N HIS A 59 9.82 -2.67 1.72
CA HIS A 59 9.51 -3.34 0.45
C HIS A 59 9.08 -4.80 0.63
N GLY A 60 9.80 -5.58 1.44
CA GLY A 60 9.44 -6.98 1.70
C GLY A 60 8.12 -7.15 2.44
N GLN A 61 7.81 -6.22 3.36
CA GLN A 61 6.54 -6.25 4.12
C GLN A 61 5.36 -5.83 3.24
N PHE A 62 5.59 -4.86 2.35
CA PHE A 62 4.61 -4.41 1.39
C PHE A 62 4.32 -5.49 0.35
N ALA A 63 5.34 -6.13 -0.21
CA ALA A 63 5.19 -7.22 -1.17
C ALA A 63 4.35 -8.38 -0.62
N ARG A 64 4.62 -8.79 0.63
CA ARG A 64 3.82 -9.80 1.33
C ARG A 64 2.36 -9.37 1.49
N SER A 65 2.13 -8.11 1.82
CA SER A 65 0.78 -7.53 1.92
C SER A 65 0.07 -7.58 0.57
N VAL A 66 0.74 -7.14 -0.50
CA VAL A 66 0.22 -7.12 -1.86
C VAL A 66 -0.16 -8.52 -2.32
N TYR A 67 0.73 -9.50 -2.13
CA TYR A 67 0.45 -10.87 -2.50
C TYR A 67 -0.71 -11.47 -1.70
N GLY A 68 -0.70 -11.31 -0.38
CA GLY A 68 -1.79 -11.79 0.47
C GLY A 68 -3.14 -11.15 0.13
N GLU A 69 -3.17 -9.87 -0.22
CA GLU A 69 -4.41 -9.21 -0.69
C GLU A 69 -4.79 -9.65 -2.11
N SER A 70 -3.84 -9.93 -2.99
CA SER A 70 -4.17 -10.42 -4.34
C SER A 70 -4.84 -11.79 -4.31
N LEU A 71 -4.44 -12.66 -3.38
CA LEU A 71 -5.09 -13.96 -3.17
C LEU A 71 -6.51 -13.83 -2.61
N ARG A 72 -6.81 -12.73 -1.90
CA ARG A 72 -8.19 -12.35 -1.52
C ARG A 72 -8.96 -11.64 -2.64
N GLY A 73 -8.24 -11.07 -3.59
CA GLY A 73 -8.80 -10.29 -4.68
C GLY A 73 -9.22 -11.14 -5.88
N SER A 74 -9.71 -10.47 -6.91
CA SER A 74 -10.13 -11.10 -8.16
C SER A 74 -9.02 -11.05 -9.20
N LEU A 75 -7.96 -11.84 -8.99
CA LEU A 75 -6.93 -12.08 -10.01
C LEU A 75 -7.55 -12.69 -11.28
N ARG A 76 -7.09 -12.25 -12.46
CA ARG A 76 -7.53 -12.84 -13.75
C ARG A 76 -6.94 -14.22 -13.99
N ARG A 77 -5.72 -14.44 -13.50
CA ARG A 77 -5.03 -15.73 -13.51
C ARG A 77 -4.31 -15.93 -12.20
N PHE A 78 -4.08 -17.20 -11.84
CA PHE A 78 -3.26 -17.50 -10.70
C PHE A 78 -1.81 -17.07 -10.97
N VAL A 79 -1.20 -16.42 -9.98
CA VAL A 79 0.22 -16.06 -9.96
C VAL A 79 0.83 -16.70 -8.72
N GLY A 80 1.69 -17.69 -8.97
CA GLY A 80 2.33 -18.45 -7.89
C GLY A 80 3.35 -17.61 -7.12
N PRO A 81 3.73 -18.05 -5.90
CA PRO A 81 4.66 -17.31 -5.05
C PRO A 81 6.02 -17.13 -5.71
N GLU A 82 6.56 -18.15 -6.38
CA GLU A 82 7.86 -18.06 -7.05
C GLU A 82 7.86 -17.08 -8.23
N GLU A 83 6.79 -17.09 -9.03
CA GLU A 83 6.61 -16.15 -10.12
C GLU A 83 6.54 -14.71 -9.60
N PHE A 84 5.72 -14.47 -8.56
CA PHE A 84 5.61 -13.16 -7.93
C PHE A 84 6.95 -12.70 -7.34
N ARG A 85 7.66 -13.58 -6.63
CA ARG A 85 8.97 -13.28 -6.03
C ARG A 85 10.01 -12.93 -7.08
N ALA A 86 10.09 -13.69 -8.16
CA ALA A 86 11.02 -13.43 -9.26
C ALA A 86 10.75 -12.06 -9.91
N GLY A 87 9.49 -11.79 -10.26
CA GLY A 87 9.08 -10.50 -10.82
C GLY A 87 9.36 -9.32 -9.90
N TRP A 88 9.04 -9.45 -8.61
CA TRP A 88 9.29 -8.42 -7.61
C TRP A 88 10.79 -8.10 -7.46
N LEU A 89 11.64 -9.13 -7.40
CA LEU A 89 13.09 -8.95 -7.26
C LEU A 89 13.71 -8.37 -8.53
N GLN A 90 13.32 -8.87 -9.70
CA GLN A 90 13.78 -8.38 -11.00
C GLN A 90 13.38 -6.92 -11.22
N GLY A 91 12.18 -6.54 -10.79
CA GLY A 91 11.67 -5.17 -10.90
C GLY A 91 12.40 -4.15 -10.04
N GLY A 92 13.18 -4.58 -9.03
CA GLY A 92 13.97 -3.70 -8.17
C GLY A 92 13.09 -2.67 -7.44
N PRO A 93 12.30 -3.07 -6.43
CA PRO A 93 11.24 -2.25 -5.88
C PRO A 93 11.80 -0.92 -5.34
N SER A 94 11.18 0.18 -5.78
CA SER A 94 11.52 1.54 -5.36
C SER A 94 10.27 2.39 -5.27
N TRP A 95 10.18 3.21 -4.23
CA TRP A 95 9.10 4.19 -4.05
C TRP A 95 9.31 5.46 -4.88
N VAL A 96 10.52 5.68 -5.41
CA VAL A 96 10.88 6.91 -6.13
C VAL A 96 9.99 7.13 -7.36
N PRO A 97 9.78 6.16 -8.28
CA PRO A 97 8.94 6.38 -9.46
C PRO A 97 7.48 6.74 -9.13
N LEU A 98 6.94 6.18 -8.05
CA LEU A 98 5.60 6.54 -7.59
C LEU A 98 5.55 8.01 -7.17
N LEU A 99 6.55 8.47 -6.43
CA LEU A 99 6.56 9.85 -5.92
C LEU A 99 6.89 10.84 -7.03
N GLU A 100 7.72 10.47 -8.01
CA GLU A 100 7.91 11.22 -9.24
C GLU A 100 6.59 11.39 -10.00
N ALA A 101 5.79 10.32 -10.12
CA ALA A 101 4.46 10.40 -10.73
C ALA A 101 3.50 11.33 -9.97
N VAL A 102 3.55 11.32 -8.63
CA VAL A 102 2.80 12.27 -7.79
C VAL A 102 3.24 13.70 -8.05
N ARG A 103 4.55 13.98 -8.09
CA ARG A 103 5.09 15.32 -8.37
C ARG A 103 4.72 15.80 -9.77
N ALA A 104 4.78 14.92 -10.76
CA ALA A 104 4.39 15.24 -12.13
C ALA A 104 2.91 15.63 -12.24
N ALA A 105 2.03 14.91 -11.53
CA ALA A 105 0.60 15.22 -11.53
C ALA A 105 0.25 16.47 -10.69
N PHE A 106 0.97 16.70 -9.58
CA PHE A 106 0.69 17.77 -8.63
C PHE A 106 1.95 18.60 -8.31
N PRO A 107 2.50 19.35 -9.28
CA PRO A 107 3.80 20.03 -9.12
C PRO A 107 3.80 21.13 -8.07
N GLN A 108 2.64 21.69 -7.72
CA GLN A 108 2.54 22.73 -6.68
C GLN A 108 2.08 22.20 -5.32
N ALA A 109 1.70 20.92 -5.23
CA ALA A 109 1.21 20.35 -3.98
C ALA A 109 2.34 20.21 -2.95
N ARG A 110 2.01 20.40 -1.67
CA ARG A 110 2.86 19.93 -0.57
C ARG A 110 2.81 18.41 -0.53
N LEU A 111 3.97 17.75 -0.45
CA LEU A 111 4.05 16.29 -0.39
C LEU A 111 4.65 15.86 0.95
N ALA A 112 3.84 15.29 1.83
CA ALA A 112 4.28 14.71 3.08
C ALA A 112 4.40 13.18 2.94
N VAL A 113 5.56 12.66 3.32
CA VAL A 113 5.90 11.25 3.18
C VAL A 113 6.34 10.73 4.54
N TRP A 114 5.87 9.55 4.96
CA TRP A 114 6.35 8.92 6.20
C TRP A 114 6.53 7.43 6.04
N ASN A 115 7.31 6.83 6.94
CA ASN A 115 7.32 5.39 7.11
C ASN A 115 6.05 4.96 7.85
N PHE A 116 5.31 4.00 7.31
CA PHE A 116 4.10 3.45 7.91
C PHE A 116 4.29 2.95 9.35
N MET A 117 5.52 2.59 9.74
CA MET A 117 5.81 2.24 11.14
C MET A 117 5.66 3.44 12.09
N GLU A 118 5.92 4.66 11.64
CA GLU A 118 5.67 5.88 12.43
C GLU A 118 4.17 6.04 12.69
N PHE A 119 3.34 5.83 11.64
CA PHE A 119 1.89 5.81 11.78
C PHE A 119 1.40 4.79 12.80
N LYS A 120 2.02 3.61 12.86
CA LYS A 120 1.65 2.58 13.85
C LYS A 120 1.98 2.97 15.28
N GLN A 121 3.02 3.78 15.49
CA GLN A 121 3.44 4.23 16.82
C GLN A 121 2.53 5.35 17.33
N ASP A 122 2.12 6.26 16.45
CA ASP A 122 1.25 7.39 16.81
C ASP A 122 0.21 7.69 15.71
N PRO A 123 -0.86 6.89 15.60
CA PRO A 123 -1.88 7.09 14.57
C PRO A 123 -2.58 8.46 14.67
N GLN A 124 -2.78 8.98 15.89
CA GLN A 124 -3.49 10.24 16.13
C GLN A 124 -2.75 11.43 15.51
N ARG A 125 -1.43 11.51 15.69
CA ARG A 125 -0.61 12.56 15.09
C ARG A 125 -0.76 12.63 13.58
N PHE A 126 -0.74 11.49 12.89
CA PHE A 126 -0.86 11.46 11.43
C PHE A 126 -2.29 11.73 10.95
N LEU A 127 -3.31 11.27 11.68
CA LEU A 127 -4.70 11.63 11.37
C LEU A 127 -4.92 13.14 11.53
N ASN A 128 -4.39 13.75 12.61
CA ASN A 128 -4.42 15.21 12.82
C ASN A 128 -3.71 15.95 11.70
N LEU A 129 -2.53 15.47 11.28
CA LEU A 129 -1.79 16.04 10.16
C LEU A 129 -2.61 16.01 8.85
N VAL A 130 -3.20 14.86 8.51
CA VAL A 130 -3.95 14.67 7.25
C VAL A 130 -5.26 15.48 7.24
N ALA A 131 -5.94 15.57 8.38
CA ALA A 131 -7.11 16.43 8.54
C ALA A 131 -6.75 17.93 8.68
N GLY A 132 -5.45 18.21 8.88
CA GLY A 132 -4.88 19.50 9.29
C GLY A 132 -5.60 20.13 10.47
N LEU A 133 -5.79 19.33 11.50
CA LEU A 133 -6.21 19.73 12.84
C LEU A 133 -4.97 20.04 13.71
N ASP A 134 -5.21 20.64 14.87
CA ASP A 134 -4.18 20.78 15.90
C ASP A 134 -3.63 19.39 16.30
N PRO A 135 -2.31 19.21 16.47
CA PRO A 135 -1.73 17.94 16.89
C PRO A 135 -2.33 17.35 18.18
N ALA A 136 -2.87 18.18 19.07
CA ALA A 136 -3.51 17.79 20.31
C ALA A 136 -5.04 17.57 20.21
N ALA A 137 -5.68 17.84 19.06
CA ALA A 137 -7.13 17.74 18.89
C ALA A 137 -7.68 16.32 19.13
N GLY A 138 -6.84 15.32 18.88
CA GLY A 138 -7.17 13.90 19.03
C GLY A 138 -8.21 13.40 18.01
N PHE A 139 -8.21 12.09 17.78
CA PHE A 139 -9.28 11.42 17.04
C PHE A 139 -9.80 10.26 17.88
N ASP A 140 -11.12 10.16 17.96
CA ASP A 140 -11.76 8.94 18.45
C ASP A 140 -11.69 7.87 17.36
N THR A 141 -10.84 6.88 17.59
CA THR A 141 -10.70 5.70 16.72
C THR A 141 -11.38 4.48 17.32
N ALA A 142 -12.15 4.64 18.41
CA ALA A 142 -12.91 3.55 19.00
C ALA A 142 -13.90 2.98 17.97
N GLY A 143 -13.89 1.66 17.83
CA GLY A 143 -14.73 0.96 16.86
C GLY A 143 -14.18 0.92 15.42
N ALA A 144 -12.99 1.47 15.15
CA ALA A 144 -12.32 1.26 13.87
C ALA A 144 -12.11 -0.25 13.62
N SER A 145 -12.77 -0.78 12.58
CA SER A 145 -12.63 -2.18 12.20
C SER A 145 -11.27 -2.42 11.56
N HIS A 146 -10.49 -3.35 12.11
CA HIS A 146 -9.23 -3.78 11.54
C HIS A 146 -9.39 -5.17 10.93
N ARG A 147 -9.38 -5.26 9.59
CA ARG A 147 -9.33 -6.55 8.89
C ARG A 147 -7.91 -7.13 9.04
N PRO A 148 -7.71 -8.25 9.77
CA PRO A 148 -6.39 -8.84 9.91
C PRO A 148 -5.88 -9.36 8.56
N SER A 149 -4.56 -9.34 8.38
CA SER A 149 -3.92 -10.01 7.25
C SER A 149 -4.18 -11.52 7.32
N LEU A 150 -4.14 -12.17 6.16
CA LEU A 150 -4.18 -13.63 6.03
C LEU A 150 -3.05 -14.26 6.87
N SER A 151 -3.33 -15.43 7.44
CA SER A 151 -2.34 -16.23 8.15
C SER A 151 -1.38 -16.92 7.16
N HIS A 152 -0.32 -17.57 7.68
CA HIS A 152 0.59 -18.37 6.85
C HIS A 152 -0.18 -19.53 6.19
N ASP A 153 -0.90 -20.31 6.98
CA ASP A 153 -1.62 -21.50 6.49
C ASP A 153 -2.75 -21.12 5.53
N ALA A 154 -3.43 -20.00 5.75
CA ALA A 154 -4.45 -19.52 4.81
C ALA A 154 -3.86 -19.17 3.45
N ILE A 155 -2.64 -18.59 3.42
CA ILE A 155 -1.95 -18.27 2.16
C ILE A 155 -1.51 -19.55 1.46
N GLU A 156 -0.93 -20.52 2.18
CA GLU A 156 -0.53 -21.81 1.62
C GLU A 156 -1.73 -22.58 1.04
N ALA A 157 -2.85 -22.60 1.75
CA ALA A 157 -4.08 -23.23 1.26
C ALA A 157 -4.62 -22.55 -0.02
N LEU A 158 -4.61 -21.22 -0.10
CA LEU A 158 -5.03 -20.49 -1.30
C LEU A 158 -4.07 -20.69 -2.47
N ILE A 159 -2.76 -20.77 -2.21
CA ILE A 159 -1.75 -21.12 -3.20
C ILE A 159 -2.02 -22.51 -3.77
N ALA A 160 -2.31 -23.50 -2.90
CA ALA A 160 -2.59 -24.86 -3.33
C ALA A 160 -3.83 -24.95 -4.23
N ILE A 161 -4.94 -24.29 -3.84
CA ILE A 161 -6.17 -24.24 -4.64
C ILE A 161 -5.90 -23.51 -5.98
N GLY A 162 -5.22 -22.37 -5.94
CA GLY A 162 -4.90 -21.59 -7.14
C GLY A 162 -4.01 -22.34 -8.12
N ALA A 163 -3.06 -23.13 -7.63
CA ALA A 163 -2.18 -23.95 -8.44
C ALA A 163 -2.89 -25.16 -9.07
N ALA A 164 -3.84 -25.77 -8.36
CA ALA A 164 -4.56 -26.96 -8.82
C ALA A 164 -5.74 -26.62 -9.74
N GLU A 165 -6.52 -25.59 -9.40
CA GLU A 165 -7.85 -25.33 -9.96
C GLU A 165 -7.97 -23.91 -10.56
N GLY A 166 -6.95 -23.06 -10.37
CA GLY A 166 -6.90 -21.71 -10.93
C GLY A 166 -7.50 -20.62 -10.03
N ALA A 167 -7.44 -19.38 -10.54
CA ALA A 167 -7.82 -18.19 -9.75
C ALA A 167 -9.31 -18.11 -9.39
N GLU A 168 -10.18 -18.75 -10.16
CA GLU A 168 -11.62 -18.77 -9.89
C GLU A 168 -11.93 -19.57 -8.62
N ALA A 169 -11.50 -20.84 -8.57
CA ALA A 169 -11.69 -21.70 -7.40
C ALA A 169 -11.03 -21.11 -6.14
N MET A 170 -9.81 -20.57 -6.27
CA MET A 170 -9.12 -19.87 -5.18
C MET A 170 -9.96 -18.70 -4.66
N ARG A 171 -10.54 -17.91 -5.57
CA ARG A 171 -11.40 -16.79 -5.20
C ARG A 171 -12.63 -17.29 -4.46
N GLU A 172 -13.32 -18.31 -4.94
CA GLU A 172 -14.50 -18.86 -4.27
C GLU A 172 -14.19 -19.36 -2.85
N ALA A 173 -13.03 -20.01 -2.66
CA ALA A 173 -12.63 -20.58 -1.37
C ALA A 173 -12.12 -19.56 -0.33
N ARG A 174 -11.72 -18.34 -0.74
CA ARG A 174 -10.95 -17.39 0.08
C ARG A 174 -11.51 -17.07 1.46
N GLU A 175 -12.83 -16.86 1.56
CA GLU A 175 -13.47 -16.50 2.83
C GLU A 175 -13.59 -17.72 3.76
N ALA A 176 -13.76 -18.92 3.22
CA ALA A 176 -13.75 -20.15 4.01
C ALA A 176 -12.34 -20.43 4.55
N VAL A 177 -11.34 -20.41 3.66
CA VAL A 177 -9.93 -20.62 4.03
C VAL A 177 -9.46 -19.59 5.08
N ALA A 178 -9.85 -18.32 4.93
CA ALA A 178 -9.48 -17.29 5.91
C ALA A 178 -10.10 -17.52 7.30
N ARG A 179 -11.31 -18.09 7.37
CA ARG A 179 -11.96 -18.45 8.65
C ARG A 179 -11.35 -19.70 9.27
N ASP A 180 -11.06 -20.71 8.45
CA ASP A 180 -10.59 -22.02 8.92
C ASP A 180 -9.12 -21.99 9.35
N HIS A 181 -8.35 -21.02 8.82
CA HIS A 181 -6.96 -20.79 9.18
C HIS A 181 -6.77 -19.39 9.79
N PRO A 182 -7.32 -19.11 10.98
CA PRO A 182 -7.22 -17.81 11.60
C PRO A 182 -5.77 -17.51 12.01
N ARG A 183 -5.44 -16.22 12.11
CA ARG A 183 -4.12 -15.79 12.57
C ARG A 183 -3.99 -15.99 14.08
N THR A 184 -2.95 -16.70 14.49
CA THR A 184 -2.60 -16.99 15.89
C THR A 184 -1.10 -16.82 16.11
N ASP A 185 -0.62 -16.97 17.35
CA ASP A 185 0.83 -16.91 17.63
C ASP A 185 1.60 -18.05 16.94
N GLY A 186 0.97 -19.21 16.76
CA GLY A 186 1.52 -20.36 16.02
C GLY A 186 1.33 -20.29 14.50
N ASN A 187 0.29 -19.59 14.04
CA ASN A 187 -0.03 -19.39 12.63
C ASN A 187 -0.05 -17.89 12.31
N TRP A 188 1.14 -17.29 12.29
CA TRP A 188 1.29 -15.85 12.14
C TRP A 188 1.29 -15.45 10.65
N GLN A 189 2.33 -14.75 10.22
CA GLN A 189 2.38 -14.15 8.90
C GLN A 189 3.20 -14.97 7.91
N TYR A 190 2.76 -14.96 6.65
CA TYR A 190 3.46 -15.62 5.57
C TYR A 190 4.93 -15.23 5.46
N ARG A 191 5.83 -16.21 5.35
CA ARG A 191 7.27 -15.99 5.23
C ARG A 191 7.65 -16.03 3.75
N MET A 192 7.80 -14.86 3.14
CA MET A 192 8.05 -14.73 1.71
C MET A 192 9.54 -14.58 1.35
N TRP A 193 10.34 -14.06 2.28
CA TRP A 193 11.69 -13.59 1.99
C TRP A 193 12.72 -14.22 2.93
N SER A 194 13.91 -14.49 2.40
CA SER A 194 15.06 -14.87 3.22
C SER A 194 15.55 -13.68 4.05
N VAL A 195 16.33 -13.97 5.11
CA VAL A 195 16.96 -12.91 5.94
C VAL A 195 17.84 -11.98 5.09
N GLU A 196 18.52 -12.51 4.08
CA GLU A 196 19.35 -11.73 3.17
C GLU A 196 18.51 -10.79 2.30
N GLN A 197 17.40 -11.29 1.75
CA GLN A 197 16.44 -10.49 0.98
C GLN A 197 15.84 -9.37 1.83
N GLU A 198 15.42 -9.66 3.06
CA GLU A 198 14.94 -8.65 4.01
C GLU A 198 16.00 -7.57 4.29
N ARG A 199 17.27 -7.95 4.45
CA ARG A 199 18.38 -6.99 4.60
C ARG A 199 18.56 -6.12 3.34
N ALA A 200 18.43 -6.71 2.15
CA ALA A 200 18.51 -5.97 0.90
C ALA A 200 17.35 -4.96 0.74
N PHE A 201 16.13 -5.36 1.07
CA PHE A 201 14.95 -4.47 1.07
C PHE A 201 15.11 -3.32 2.07
N ASN A 202 15.68 -3.56 3.24
CA ASN A 202 15.99 -2.49 4.20
C ASN A 202 16.95 -1.45 3.62
N ARG A 203 18.00 -1.89 2.92
CA ARG A 203 18.93 -0.97 2.24
C ARG A 203 18.24 -0.19 1.12
N ALA A 204 17.43 -0.86 0.31
CA ALA A 204 16.68 -0.23 -0.77
C ALA A 204 15.69 0.82 -0.24
N PHE A 205 14.96 0.49 0.82
CA PHE A 205 13.99 1.40 1.44
C PHE A 205 14.67 2.65 2.02
N ARG A 206 15.81 2.50 2.70
CA ARG A 206 16.58 3.65 3.21
C ARG A 206 17.08 4.54 2.08
N ARG A 207 17.57 3.94 0.98
CA ARG A 207 18.00 4.69 -0.20
C ARG A 207 16.83 5.46 -0.83
N ASP A 208 15.64 4.87 -0.91
CA ASP A 208 14.46 5.57 -1.40
C ASP A 208 14.13 6.78 -0.52
N LEU A 209 14.15 6.64 0.80
CA LEU A 209 13.87 7.76 1.72
C LEU A 209 14.86 8.92 1.54
N THR A 210 16.15 8.63 1.32
CA THR A 210 17.15 9.66 1.00
C THR A 210 16.83 10.35 -0.32
N ARG A 211 16.61 9.58 -1.40
CA ARG A 211 16.32 10.15 -2.73
C ARG A 211 15.03 10.95 -2.73
N ILE A 212 14.01 10.49 -2.01
CA ILE A 212 12.71 11.16 -1.91
C ILE A 212 12.84 12.53 -1.23
N ALA A 213 13.66 12.62 -0.18
CA ALA A 213 13.93 13.90 0.49
C ALA A 213 14.64 14.92 -0.42
N GLU A 214 15.31 14.46 -1.47
CA GLU A 214 16.06 15.28 -2.43
C GLU A 214 15.24 15.62 -3.70
N LEU A 215 14.01 15.08 -3.85
CA LEU A 215 13.21 15.25 -5.08
C LEU A 215 12.79 16.69 -5.33
N ASP A 216 12.35 17.41 -4.30
CA ASP A 216 11.81 18.77 -4.38
C ASP A 216 11.75 19.36 -2.96
N GLU A 217 11.95 20.67 -2.81
CA GLU A 217 11.86 21.39 -1.54
C GLU A 217 10.47 21.27 -0.86
N ARG A 218 9.42 20.98 -1.64
CA ARG A 218 8.04 20.75 -1.18
C ARG A 218 7.81 19.34 -0.63
N VAL A 219 8.82 18.45 -0.73
CA VAL A 219 8.76 17.11 -0.15
C VAL A 219 9.26 17.15 1.28
N ARG A 220 8.40 16.74 2.21
CA ARG A 220 8.74 16.59 3.62
C ARG A 220 8.67 15.14 4.03
N VAL A 221 9.81 14.55 4.39
CA VAL A 221 9.84 13.26 5.10
C VAL A 221 9.53 13.51 6.58
N VAL A 222 8.35 13.09 7.01
CA VAL A 222 7.88 13.20 8.39
C VAL A 222 8.46 12.05 9.21
N ARG A 223 9.08 12.39 10.33
CA ARG A 223 9.58 11.49 11.38
C ARG A 223 8.84 11.83 12.66
#